data_AF-A0A3G6YKP3-F1
#
_entry.id   AF-A0A3G6YKP3-F1
#
_cell.length_a   1.000
_cell.length_b   1.000
_cell.length_c   1.000
_cell.angle_alpha   90.00
_cell.angle_beta   90.00
_cell.angle_gamma   90.00
#
_symmetry.space_group_name_H-M   'P 1'
#
loop_
_entity.id
_entity.type
_entity.pdbx_description
1 polymer ?
#
loop_
_entity_poly.entity_id
_entity_poly.type
_entity_poly.pdbx_seq_one_letter_code
_entity_poly.pdbx_strand_id
1 'polypeptide(L)' 'MFEVKTAVQFDDDDVWIGSVLISKCGGNDEWTAYLDNDVEKEFETLEQAVTYCLEQAND' A
#
# COMPACT_ATOMS: atom_id res chain seq x y z
N MET A 1 8.73 -23.36 -4.80
CA MET A 1 8.51 -21.92 -5.04
C MET A 1 7.02 -21.72 -4.90
N PHE A 2 6.56 -21.22 -3.76
CA PHE A 2 5.15 -20.89 -3.58
C PHE A 2 4.98 -19.49 -4.17
N GLU A 3 4.21 -19.36 -5.25
CA GLU A 3 3.71 -18.05 -5.67
C GLU A 3 2.84 -17.52 -4.54
N VAL A 4 3.37 -16.58 -3.76
CA VAL A 4 2.55 -15.75 -2.88
C VAL A 4 1.73 -14.89 -3.83
N LYS A 5 0.49 -15.31 -4.09
CA LYS A 5 -0.49 -14.43 -4.73
C LYS A 5 -0.79 -13.33 -3.73
N THR A 6 -0.03 -12.24 -3.80
CA THR A 6 -0.37 -11.00 -3.11
C THR A 6 -1.71 -10.54 -3.68
N ALA A 7 -2.78 -10.79 -2.93
CA ALA A 7 -4.10 -10.36 -3.32
C ALA A 7 -4.16 -8.84 -3.17
N VAL A 8 -4.52 -8.16 -4.26
CA VAL A 8 -4.87 -6.74 -4.21
C VAL A 8 -6.36 -6.65 -3.90
N GLN A 9 -6.74 -5.94 -2.85
CA GLN A 9 -8.13 -5.68 -2.49
C GLN A 9 -8.37 -4.17 -2.46
N PHE A 10 -9.56 -3.76 -2.88
CA PHE A 10 -10.00 -2.37 -2.86
C PHE A 10 -11.21 -2.27 -1.92
N ASP A 11 -11.15 -1.39 -0.93
CA ASP A 11 -12.23 -1.08 -0.01
C ASP A 11 -12.42 0.45 0.01
N ASP A 12 -13.33 0.95 -0.83
CA ASP A 12 -13.55 2.38 -1.05
C ASP A 12 -12.26 3.12 -1.51
N ASP A 13 -11.78 4.09 -0.74
CA ASP A 13 -10.52 4.81 -0.97
C ASP A 13 -9.27 4.04 -0.49
N ASP A 14 -9.44 2.85 0.10
CA ASP A 14 -8.36 2.03 0.62
C ASP A 14 -7.95 0.91 -0.34
N VAL A 15 -6.64 0.71 -0.48
CA VAL A 15 -6.02 -0.34 -1.30
C VAL A 15 -5.17 -1.23 -0.41
N TRP A 16 -5.47 -2.51 -0.38
CA TRP A 16 -4.73 -3.51 0.35
C TRP A 16 -3.87 -4.34 -0.60
N ILE A 17 -2.58 -4.46 -0.30
CA ILE A 17 -1.62 -5.29 -1.03
C ILE A 17 -1.06 -6.31 -0.04
N GLY A 18 -1.68 -7.50 0.00
CA GLY A 18 -1.40 -8.47 1.07
C GLY A 18 -1.87 -7.94 2.43
N SER A 19 -0.96 -7.67 3.34
CA SER A 19 -1.20 -7.06 4.66
C SER A 19 -0.96 -5.55 4.70
N VAL A 20 -0.39 -4.98 3.64
CA VAL A 20 -0.09 -3.54 3.55
C VAL A 20 -1.35 -2.77 3.17
N LEU A 21 -1.64 -1.69 3.90
CA LEU A 21 -2.72 -0.77 3.60
C LEU A 21 -2.18 0.49 2.91
N ILE A 22 -2.82 0.92 1.84
CA ILE A 22 -2.60 2.21 1.20
C ILE A 22 -3.93 2.95 1.28
N SER A 23 -3.99 4.07 1.98
CA SER A 23 -5.22 4.81 2.24
C SER A 23 -5.07 6.28 1.89
N LYS A 24 -6.18 6.90 1.47
CA LYS A 24 -6.31 8.35 1.28
C LYS A 24 -6.91 9.04 2.52
N CYS A 25 -6.61 8.50 3.70
CA CYS A 25 -7.21 8.85 4.98
C CYS A 25 -7.31 10.39 5.17
N GLY A 26 -8.52 10.91 5.33
CA GLY A 26 -8.78 12.32 5.59
C GLY A 26 -9.05 13.22 4.38
N GLY A 27 -9.06 12.69 3.16
CA GLY A 27 -9.43 13.45 1.95
C GLY A 27 -8.38 14.46 1.49
N ASN A 28 -7.14 14.36 1.98
CA ASN A 28 -6.00 15.06 1.39
C ASN A 28 -5.70 14.48 0.01
N ASP A 29 -5.13 15.26 -0.90
CA ASP A 29 -4.72 14.82 -2.25
C ASP A 29 -3.55 13.81 -2.24
N GLU A 30 -3.16 13.29 -1.07
CA GLU A 30 -1.99 12.45 -0.82
C GLU A 30 -2.41 11.04 -0.36
N TRP A 31 -1.58 10.05 -0.67
CA TRP A 31 -1.77 8.65 -0.37
C TRP A 31 -0.77 8.18 0.68
N THR A 32 -1.23 7.44 1.69
CA THR A 32 -0.37 6.95 2.77
C THR A 32 -0.29 5.43 2.74
N ALA A 33 0.91 4.88 2.68
CA ALA A 33 1.16 3.45 2.85
C ALA A 33 1.49 3.14 4.31
N TYR A 34 0.84 2.11 4.85
CA TYR A 34 1.00 1.55 6.19
C TYR A 34 1.51 0.12 6.05
N LEU A 35 2.78 -0.08 6.43
CA LEU A 35 3.46 -1.37 6.35
C LEU A 35 3.41 -2.11 7.69
N ASP A 36 3.57 -3.43 7.66
CA ASP A 36 3.51 -4.30 8.86
C ASP A 36 4.59 -4.00 9.91
N ASN A 37 5.63 -3.25 9.56
CA ASN A 37 6.73 -2.88 10.43
C ASN A 37 6.56 -1.50 11.10
N ASP A 38 5.31 -1.04 11.25
CA ASP A 38 4.96 0.29 11.78
C ASP A 38 5.58 1.43 10.95
N VAL A 39 5.90 1.19 9.68
CA VAL A 39 6.36 2.24 8.77
C VAL A 39 5.17 2.85 8.07
N GLU A 40 5.04 4.16 8.23
CA GLU A 40 4.08 5.00 7.52
C GLU A 40 4.82 5.90 6.55
N LYS A 41 4.33 5.97 5.30
CA LYS A 41 4.93 6.82 4.27
C LYS A 41 3.90 7.45 3.36
N GLU A 42 3.99 8.76 3.22
CA GLU A 42 3.12 9.59 2.38
C GLU A 42 3.67 9.70 0.95
N PHE A 43 2.76 9.76 -0.01
CA PHE A 43 3.02 9.83 -1.44
C PHE A 43 2.04 10.77 -2.11
N GLU A 44 2.48 11.47 -3.16
CA GLU A 44 1.60 12.35 -3.94
C GLU A 44 0.63 11.55 -4.82
N THR A 45 0.94 10.29 -5.13
CA THR A 45 0.15 9.45 -6.03
C THR A 45 0.04 8.01 -5.55
N LEU A 46 -1.09 7.36 -5.87
CA LEU A 46 -1.31 5.94 -5.62
C LEU A 46 -0.23 5.07 -6.26
N GLU A 47 0.22 5.41 -7.47
CA GLU A 47 1.25 4.66 -8.19
C GLU A 47 2.58 4.59 -7.42
N GLN A 48 3.00 5.69 -6.81
CA GLN A 48 4.21 5.73 -5.97
C GLN A 48 4.05 4.89 -4.71
N ALA A 49 2.89 4.98 -4.04
CA ALA A 49 2.60 4.19 -2.86
C ALA A 49 2.62 2.68 -3.18
N VAL A 50 1.93 2.27 -4.23
CA VAL A 50 1.88 0.87 -4.70
C VAL A 50 3.28 0.37 -5.07
N THR A 51 4.05 1.15 -5.82
CA THR A 51 5.42 0.78 -6.22
C THR A 51 6.28 0.53 -5.00
N TYR A 52 6.28 1.46 -4.03
CA TYR A 52 7.03 1.32 -2.79
C TYR A 52 6.63 0.07 -2.00
N CYS A 53 5.33 -0.21 -1.86
CA CYS A 53 4.83 -1.40 -1.16
C CYS A 53 5.27 -2.71 -1.84
N LEU A 54 5.25 -2.75 -3.18
CA LEU A 54 5.69 -3.92 -3.94
C LEU A 54 7.21 -4.13 -3.86
N GLU A 55 8.01 -3.06 -3.81
CA GLU A 55 9.45 -3.15 -3.58
C GLU A 55 9.76 -3.71 -2.18
N GLN A 56 9.08 -3.21 -1.14
CA GLN A 56 9.27 -3.68 0.24
C GLN A 56 8.81 -5.12 0.45
N ALA A 57 7.80 -5.59 -0.28
CA ALA A 57 7.32 -6.97 -0.18
C ALA A 57 8.22 -8.01 -0.88
N ASN A 58 9.16 -7.57 -1.73
CA ASN A 58 10.06 -8.45 -2.48
C ASN A 58 11.49 -8.53 -1.90
N ASP A 59 11.81 -7.76 -0.86
CA ASP A 59 13.09 -7.82 -0.13
C ASP A 59 13.01 -8.83 1.04
#